data_AF-A0A1F9C953-F1
#
_entry.id   AF-A0A1F9C953-F1
#
_cell.length_a   1.000
_cell.length_b   1.000
_cell.length_c   1.000
_cell.angle_alpha   90.00
_cell.angle_beta   90.00
_cell.angle_gamma   90.00
#
_symmetry.space_group_name_H-M   'P 1'
#
loop_
_entity.id
_entity.type
_entity.pdbx_description
1 polymer ?
#
loop_
_entity_poly.entity_id
_entity_poly.type
_entity_poly.pdbx_seq_one_letter_code
_entity_poly.pdbx_strand_id
1 'polypeptide(L)'
;MEINTCSGAISLSRELENESAKFYEELSKRYEQDKDLFLTFARENGKYVTQIERAYYGVITDALEGCFAFDLNPEDYKIKTPPIKDAGYSDFLKEALAMEEKILKFYQVAAEQSKHLMADVPRSFTLVAKKRIERIPKLKALLEKGK
;
A
#
# COMPACT_ATOMS: atom_id res chain seq x y z
N MET A 1 -7.52 5.30 16.52
CA MET A 1 -8.07 4.00 16.99
C MET A 1 -7.06 2.95 16.58
N GLU A 2 -6.47 2.24 17.54
CA GLU A 2 -5.45 1.23 17.25
C GLU A 2 -6.12 -0.01 16.63
N ILE A 3 -5.50 -0.54 15.57
CA ILE A 3 -5.90 -1.77 14.90
C ILE A 3 -5.14 -2.92 15.55
N ASN A 4 -5.89 -3.79 16.21
CA ASN A 4 -5.37 -4.96 16.89
C ASN A 4 -5.89 -6.30 16.33
N THR A 5 -6.87 -6.26 15.43
CA THR A 5 -7.42 -7.44 14.77
C THR A 5 -6.87 -7.60 13.36
N CYS A 6 -6.81 -8.86 12.92
CA CYS A 6 -6.47 -9.20 11.54
C CYS A 6 -7.49 -8.60 10.57
N SER A 7 -8.79 -8.71 10.86
CA SER A 7 -9.84 -8.06 10.04
C SER A 7 -9.63 -6.55 9.90
N GLY A 8 -9.19 -5.87 10.96
CA GLY A 8 -8.81 -4.46 10.93
C GLY A 8 -7.59 -4.21 10.06
N ALA A 9 -6.53 -5.02 10.19
CA ALA A 9 -5.32 -4.89 9.37
C ALA A 9 -5.61 -5.12 7.88
N ILE A 10 -6.46 -6.10 7.55
CA ILE A 10 -6.92 -6.36 6.17
C ILE A 10 -7.74 -5.17 5.64
N SER A 11 -8.62 -4.60 6.47
CA SER A 11 -9.41 -3.43 6.08
C SER A 11 -8.52 -2.21 5.81
N LEU A 12 -7.54 -1.95 6.70
CA LEU A 12 -6.56 -0.89 6.50
C LEU A 12 -5.72 -1.13 5.24
N SER A 13 -5.30 -2.38 4.97
CA SER A 13 -4.57 -2.70 3.73
C SER A 13 -5.40 -2.34 2.49
N ARG A 14 -6.69 -2.67 2.49
CA ARG A 14 -7.62 -2.33 1.39
C ARG A 14 -7.74 -0.82 1.23
N GLU A 15 -7.89 -0.08 2.32
CA GLU A 15 -7.98 1.39 2.30
C GLU A 15 -6.71 2.01 1.70
N LEU A 16 -5.53 1.64 2.20
CA LEU A 16 -4.25 2.12 1.69
C LEU A 16 -4.05 1.81 0.20
N GLU A 17 -4.40 0.60 -0.22
CA GLU A 17 -4.29 0.20 -1.64
C GLU A 17 -5.25 1.00 -2.53
N ASN A 18 -6.48 1.21 -2.10
CA ASN A 18 -7.49 1.98 -2.84
C ASN A 18 -7.13 3.46 -2.91
N GLU A 19 -6.66 4.06 -1.82
CA GLU A 19 -6.19 5.44 -1.80
C GLU A 19 -4.96 5.63 -2.70
N SER A 20 -3.99 4.72 -2.60
CA SER A 20 -2.80 4.73 -3.47
C SER A 20 -3.17 4.53 -4.95
N ALA A 21 -4.16 3.68 -5.26
CA ALA A 21 -4.64 3.50 -6.64
C ALA A 21 -5.26 4.80 -7.18
N LYS A 22 -6.14 5.45 -6.40
CA LYS A 22 -6.74 6.74 -6.77
C LYS A 22 -5.66 7.81 -7.00
N PHE A 23 -4.66 7.88 -6.13
CA PHE A 23 -3.54 8.81 -6.28
C PHE A 23 -2.80 8.61 -7.61
N TYR A 24 -2.49 7.36 -7.98
CA TYR A 24 -1.84 7.08 -9.27
C TYR A 24 -2.75 7.30 -10.48
N GLU A 25 -4.05 7.03 -10.36
CA GLU A 25 -5.02 7.37 -11.42
C GLU A 25 -5.09 8.88 -11.65
N GLU A 26 -5.08 9.69 -10.60
CA GLU A 26 -5.03 11.15 -10.69
C GLU A 26 -3.73 11.64 -11.36
N LEU A 27 -2.58 11.09 -10.98
CA LEU A 27 -1.31 11.40 -11.64
C LEU A 27 -1.31 11.04 -13.12
N SER A 28 -1.89 9.89 -13.48
CA SER A 28 -1.98 9.43 -14.87
C SER A 28 -2.82 10.36 -15.76
N LYS A 29 -3.80 11.05 -15.18
CA LYS A 29 -4.64 12.05 -15.88
C LYS A 29 -3.91 13.37 -16.07
N ARG A 30 -3.00 13.72 -15.15
CA ARG A 30 -2.29 15.00 -15.15
C ARG A 30 -0.99 14.98 -15.95
N TYR A 31 -0.28 13.85 -15.93
CA TYR A 31 1.05 13.71 -16.53
C TYR A 31 1.06 12.58 -17.55
N GLU A 32 0.84 12.93 -18.81
CA GLU A 32 0.80 11.95 -19.91
C GLU A 32 2.14 11.23 -20.13
N GLN A 33 3.26 11.88 -19.81
CA GLN A 33 4.63 11.36 -20.00
C GLN A 33 4.87 9.98 -19.33
N ASP A 34 4.27 9.74 -18.17
CA ASP A 34 4.45 8.52 -17.37
C ASP A 34 3.10 7.83 -17.06
N LYS A 35 2.06 8.16 -17.84
CA LYS A 35 0.69 7.70 -17.65
C LYS A 35 0.58 6.18 -17.57
N ASP A 36 1.23 5.46 -18.48
CA ASP A 36 1.16 3.99 -18.52
C ASP A 36 1.79 3.35 -17.29
N LEU A 37 2.85 3.93 -16.74
CA LEU A 37 3.47 3.48 -15.51
C LEU A 37 2.53 3.69 -14.32
N PHE A 38 1.93 4.88 -14.19
CA PHE A 38 0.99 5.17 -13.11
C PHE A 38 -0.27 4.31 -13.17
N LEU A 39 -0.83 4.10 -14.37
CA LEU A 39 -1.96 3.18 -14.56
C LEU A 39 -1.59 1.74 -14.21
N THR A 40 -0.35 1.32 -14.51
CA THR A 40 0.14 -0.01 -14.12
C THR A 40 0.19 -0.15 -12.60
N PHE A 41 0.69 0.86 -11.88
CA PHE A 41 0.69 0.86 -10.42
C PHE A 41 -0.73 0.79 -9.86
N ALA A 42 -1.65 1.63 -10.33
CA ALA A 42 -3.05 1.60 -9.90
C ALA A 42 -3.70 0.21 -10.11
N ARG A 43 -3.45 -0.44 -11.25
CA ARG A 43 -3.96 -1.79 -11.54
C ARG A 43 -3.36 -2.85 -10.62
N GLU A 44 -2.08 -2.75 -10.32
CA GLU A 44 -1.39 -3.66 -9.40
C GLU A 44 -1.94 -3.55 -7.97
N ASN A 45 -2.28 -2.35 -7.50
CA ASN A 45 -2.89 -2.16 -6.18
C ASN A 45 -4.17 -3.00 -6.02
N GLY A 46 -5.05 -3.00 -7.03
CA GLY A 46 -6.26 -3.83 -7.01
C GLY A 46 -5.95 -5.34 -6.95
N LYS A 47 -4.85 -5.78 -7.56
CA LYS A 47 -4.38 -7.17 -7.44
C LYS A 47 -3.90 -7.48 -6.03
N TYR A 48 -3.25 -6.53 -5.36
CA TYR A 48 -2.80 -6.70 -3.97
C TYR A 48 -3.98 -6.82 -3.01
N VAL A 49 -5.00 -5.96 -3.14
CA VAL A 49 -6.25 -6.09 -2.35
C VAL A 49 -6.81 -7.50 -2.49
N THR A 50 -7.01 -7.95 -3.74
CA THR A 50 -7.56 -9.28 -4.03
C THR A 50 -6.69 -10.40 -3.43
N GLN A 51 -5.36 -10.28 -3.52
CA GLN A 51 -4.43 -11.27 -3.00
C GLN A 51 -4.50 -11.37 -1.46
N ILE A 52 -4.50 -10.23 -0.77
CA ILE A 52 -4.56 -10.16 0.70
C ILE A 52 -5.90 -10.67 1.22
N GLU A 53 -7.01 -10.27 0.59
CA GLU A 53 -8.34 -10.74 0.97
C GLU A 53 -8.47 -12.26 0.80
N ARG A 54 -8.01 -12.80 -0.33
CA ARG A 54 -8.03 -14.26 -0.56
C ARG A 54 -7.17 -15.00 0.45
N ALA A 55 -6.01 -14.45 0.80
CA ALA A 55 -5.15 -15.04 1.81
C ALA A 55 -5.85 -15.09 3.17
N TYR A 56 -6.58 -14.03 3.54
CA TYR A 56 -7.32 -13.94 4.79
C TYR A 56 -8.57 -14.84 4.81
N TYR A 57 -9.47 -14.69 3.84
CA TYR A 57 -10.72 -15.46 3.78
C TYR A 57 -10.50 -16.94 3.46
N GLY A 58 -9.34 -17.31 2.90
CA GLY A 58 -8.99 -18.70 2.64
C GLY A 58 -8.55 -19.48 3.87
N VAL A 59 -8.13 -18.80 4.95
CA VAL A 59 -7.59 -19.44 6.16
C VAL A 59 -8.42 -19.20 7.41
N ILE A 60 -9.29 -18.18 7.43
CA ILE A 60 -10.09 -17.88 8.61
C ILE A 60 -11.19 -18.93 8.80
N THR A 61 -11.11 -19.69 9.90
CA THR A 61 -12.10 -20.72 10.26
C THR A 61 -13.03 -20.29 11.39
N ASP A 62 -12.59 -19.39 12.27
CA ASP A 62 -13.45 -18.69 13.24
C ASP A 62 -12.99 -17.23 13.47
N ALA A 63 -13.92 -16.35 13.88
CA ALA A 63 -13.69 -14.93 14.10
C ALA A 63 -12.72 -14.64 15.28
N LEU A 64 -12.55 -15.59 16.20
CA LEU A 64 -11.65 -15.47 17.36
C LEU A 64 -10.18 -15.68 16.99
N GLU A 65 -9.88 -16.43 15.93
CA GLU A 65 -8.51 -16.78 15.50
C GLU A 65 -7.76 -15.58 14.89
N GLY A 66 -8.51 -14.55 14.46
CA GLY A 66 -7.97 -13.34 13.85
C GLY A 66 -7.64 -12.22 14.84
N CYS A 67 -7.82 -12.40 16.15
CA CYS A 67 -7.75 -11.30 17.12
C CYS A 67 -6.37 -11.16 17.79
N PHE A 68 -5.99 -9.93 18.12
CA PHE A 68 -4.88 -9.53 19.00
C PHE A 68 -3.44 -9.80 18.54
N ALA A 69 -3.19 -10.04 17.26
CA ALA A 69 -1.82 -10.13 16.75
C ALA A 69 -1.24 -8.79 16.30
N PHE A 70 -2.09 -7.78 16.10
CA PHE A 70 -1.67 -6.52 15.52
C PHE A 70 -1.56 -5.41 16.57
N ASP A 71 -0.65 -4.49 16.30
CA ASP A 71 -0.51 -3.21 16.98
C ASP A 71 -0.16 -2.18 15.91
N LEU A 72 -1.21 -1.65 15.27
CA LEU A 72 -1.10 -0.75 14.13
C LEU A 72 -1.88 0.52 14.41
N ASN A 73 -1.24 1.68 14.25
CA ASN A 73 -1.93 2.96 14.27
C ASN A 73 -2.21 3.43 12.83
N PRO A 74 -3.47 3.53 12.37
CA PRO A 74 -3.81 4.00 11.03
C PRO A 74 -3.26 5.38 10.71
N GLU A 75 -3.10 6.25 11.72
CA GLU A 75 -2.58 7.60 11.55
C GLU A 75 -1.14 7.62 11.02
N ASP A 76 -0.35 6.59 11.35
CA ASP A 76 1.05 6.46 10.89
C ASP A 76 1.15 6.21 9.38
N TYR A 77 0.07 5.69 8.79
CA TYR A 77 0.02 5.26 7.40
C TYR A 77 -0.85 6.16 6.51
N LYS A 78 -1.42 7.23 7.06
CA LYS A 78 -2.24 8.16 6.28
C LYS A 78 -1.49 8.70 5.08
N ILE A 79 -2.11 8.53 3.92
CA ILE A 79 -1.65 9.07 2.65
C ILE A 79 -2.03 10.54 2.61
N LYS A 80 -1.03 11.40 2.37
CA LYS A 80 -1.26 12.83 2.21
C LYS A 80 -1.28 13.11 0.72
N THR A 81 -2.42 13.53 0.19
CA THR A 81 -2.48 14.01 -1.18
C THR A 81 -2.28 15.53 -1.16
N PRO A 82 -1.21 16.08 -1.76
CA PRO A 82 -1.01 17.52 -1.81
C PRO A 82 -2.16 18.19 -2.58
N PRO A 83 -2.57 19.40 -2.17
CA PRO A 83 -3.59 20.13 -2.87
C PRO A 83 -3.16 20.40 -4.32
N ILE A 84 -4.05 20.03 -5.24
CA ILE A 84 -3.81 19.96 -6.70
C ILE A 84 -3.28 21.29 -7.29
N LYS A 85 -3.54 22.42 -6.64
CA LYS A 85 -3.28 23.77 -7.17
C LYS A 85 -1.82 24.23 -7.10
N ASP A 86 -1.00 23.70 -6.19
CA ASP A 86 0.32 24.29 -5.88
C ASP A 86 1.52 23.35 -6.09
N ALA A 87 1.29 22.08 -6.42
CA ALA A 87 2.37 21.08 -6.53
C ALA A 87 2.83 20.85 -7.99
N GLY A 88 4.14 20.88 -8.21
CA GLY A 88 4.78 20.51 -9.47
C GLY A 88 4.98 18.99 -9.61
N TYR A 89 5.40 18.54 -10.80
CA TYR A 89 5.62 17.10 -11.06
C TYR A 89 6.61 16.46 -10.07
N SER A 90 7.70 17.17 -9.76
CA SER A 90 8.71 16.74 -8.78
C SER A 90 8.13 16.57 -7.37
N ASP A 91 7.22 17.45 -6.96
CA ASP A 91 6.61 17.39 -5.62
C ASP A 91 5.62 16.22 -5.51
N PHE A 92 4.88 15.94 -6.58
CA PHE A 92 4.05 14.74 -6.66
C PHE A 92 4.86 13.45 -6.61
N LEU A 93 6.01 13.39 -7.28
CA LEU A 93 6.89 12.23 -7.23
C LEU A 93 7.50 12.03 -5.84
N LYS A 94 7.85 13.11 -5.12
CA LYS A 94 8.30 13.04 -3.72
C LYS A 94 7.20 12.51 -2.81
N GLU A 95 5.96 12.96 -2.99
CA GLU A 95 4.84 12.42 -2.22
C GLU A 95 4.56 10.96 -2.57
N ALA A 96 4.63 10.60 -3.86
CA ALA A 96 4.49 9.21 -4.29
C ALA A 96 5.52 8.30 -3.61
N LEU A 97 6.76 8.77 -3.46
CA LEU A 97 7.81 8.05 -2.72
C LEU A 97 7.48 7.94 -1.23
N ALA A 98 7.08 9.04 -0.59
CA ALA A 98 6.71 9.02 0.83
C ALA A 98 5.51 8.09 1.11
N MET A 99 4.53 8.07 0.20
CA MET A 99 3.39 7.15 0.24
C MET A 99 3.86 5.69 0.11
N GLU A 100 4.70 5.37 -0.89
CA GLU A 100 5.20 4.01 -1.08
C GLU A 100 6.03 3.52 0.12
N GLU A 101 6.85 4.39 0.73
CA GLU A 101 7.61 4.05 1.94
C GLU A 101 6.69 3.76 3.14
N LYS A 102 5.62 4.54 3.33
CA LYS A 102 4.63 4.29 4.39
C LYS A 102 3.89 2.97 4.19
N ILE A 103 3.41 2.71 2.98
CA ILE A 103 2.67 1.47 2.68
C ILE A 103 3.60 0.27 2.78
N LEU A 104 4.85 0.39 2.34
CA LEU A 104 5.86 -0.66 2.52
C LEU A 104 6.10 -0.97 3.99
N LYS A 105 6.26 0.08 4.83
CA LYS A 105 6.41 -0.07 6.28
C LYS A 105 5.19 -0.78 6.89
N PHE A 106 3.98 -0.40 6.49
CA PHE A 106 2.75 -1.08 6.92
C PHE A 106 2.82 -2.58 6.61
N TYR A 107 3.11 -2.96 5.37
CA TYR A 107 3.16 -4.39 5.00
C TYR A 107 4.25 -5.16 5.74
N GLN A 108 5.40 -4.53 6.01
CA GLN A 108 6.48 -5.16 6.79
C GLN A 108 6.06 -5.40 8.25
N VAL A 109 5.47 -4.39 8.90
CA VAL A 109 5.00 -4.50 10.29
C VAL A 109 3.85 -5.49 10.38
N ALA A 110 2.88 -5.42 9.47
CA ALA A 110 1.75 -6.34 9.41
C ALA A 110 2.21 -7.79 9.16
N ALA A 111 3.21 -8.01 8.29
CA ALA A 111 3.80 -9.32 8.08
C ALA A 111 4.50 -9.86 9.34
N GLU A 112 5.25 -9.02 10.04
CA GLU A 112 5.95 -9.38 11.28
C GLU A 112 4.97 -9.78 12.39
N GLN A 113 3.99 -8.92 12.64
CA GLN A 113 2.98 -9.09 13.69
C GLN A 113 2.09 -10.32 13.44
N SER A 114 1.84 -10.67 12.18
CA SER A 114 1.01 -11.85 11.83
C SER A 114 1.77 -13.17 11.66
N LYS A 115 3.09 -13.21 11.90
CA LYS A 115 3.92 -14.43 11.71
C LYS A 115 3.40 -15.66 12.45
N HIS A 116 2.82 -15.46 13.62
CA HIS A 116 2.36 -16.53 14.49
C HIS A 116 0.87 -16.87 14.33
N LEU A 117 0.14 -16.14 13.49
CA LEU A 117 -1.31 -16.26 13.36
C LEU A 117 -1.67 -17.37 12.35
N MET A 118 -1.51 -17.09 11.05
CA MET A 118 -1.86 -18.01 9.96
C MET A 118 -0.88 -17.80 8.83
N ALA A 119 -0.10 -18.82 8.44
CA ALA A 119 1.08 -18.67 7.59
C ALA A 119 0.83 -17.93 6.26
N ASP A 120 -0.37 -18.01 5.69
CA ASP A 120 -0.66 -17.44 4.37
C ASP A 120 -0.87 -15.93 4.38
N VAL A 121 -1.30 -15.35 5.50
CA VAL A 121 -1.45 -13.89 5.70
C VAL A 121 -0.08 -13.17 5.71
N PRO A 122 0.90 -13.48 6.59
CA PRO A 122 2.21 -12.85 6.61
C PRO A 122 3.00 -13.16 5.34
N ARG A 123 2.83 -14.34 4.72
CA ARG A 123 3.41 -14.65 3.39
C ARG A 123 2.89 -13.71 2.32
N SER A 124 1.58 -13.46 2.29
CA SER A 124 0.97 -12.58 1.31
C SER A 124 1.37 -11.12 1.52
N PHE A 125 1.41 -10.64 2.76
CA PHE A 125 1.95 -9.32 3.09
C PHE A 125 3.42 -9.17 2.66
N THR A 126 4.26 -10.18 2.94
CA THR A 126 5.66 -10.19 2.50
C THR A 126 5.79 -10.13 0.98
N LEU A 127 4.94 -10.87 0.25
CA LEU A 127 4.97 -10.87 -1.21
C LEU A 127 4.58 -9.50 -1.80
N VAL A 128 3.57 -8.83 -1.23
CA VAL A 128 3.18 -7.49 -1.64
C VAL A 128 4.28 -6.47 -1.33
N ALA A 129 4.89 -6.53 -0.14
CA ALA A 129 6.02 -5.69 0.24
C ALA A 129 7.19 -5.80 -0.76
N LYS A 130 7.53 -7.03 -1.18
CA LYS A 130 8.57 -7.28 -2.19
C LYS A 130 8.25 -6.65 -3.54
N LYS A 131 6.99 -6.67 -3.99
CA LYS A 131 6.61 -6.02 -5.26
C LYS A 131 6.59 -4.50 -5.15
N ARG A 132 6.17 -3.96 -3.99
CA ARG A 132 6.16 -2.51 -3.76
C ARG A 132 7.56 -1.91 -3.69
N ILE A 133 8.54 -2.62 -3.14
CA ILE A 133 9.93 -2.11 -3.08
C ILE A 133 10.52 -1.85 -4.47
N GLU A 134 10.05 -2.55 -5.51
CA GLU A 134 10.47 -2.35 -6.90
C GLU A 134 9.93 -1.04 -7.51
N ARG A 135 8.92 -0.40 -6.90
CA ARG A 135 8.36 0.87 -7.37
C ARG A 135 9.22 2.07 -6.96
N ILE A 136 9.84 2.01 -5.78
CA ILE A 136 10.71 3.06 -5.25
C ILE A 136 11.83 3.46 -6.24
N PRO A 137 12.65 2.54 -6.79
CA PRO A 137 13.67 2.92 -7.75
C PRO A 137 13.10 3.48 -9.05
N LYS A 138 11.92 3.02 -9.50
CA LYS A 138 11.25 3.56 -10.69
C LYS A 138 10.84 5.02 -10.46
N LEU A 139 10.24 5.33 -9.32
CA LEU A 139 9.86 6.70 -8.95
C LEU A 139 11.08 7.61 -8.75
N LYS A 140 12.17 7.11 -8.14
CA LYS A 140 13.44 7.85 -8.01
C LYS A 140 14.03 8.18 -9.38
N ALA A 141 14.04 7.23 -10.32
CA ALA A 141 14.53 7.48 -11.68
C ALA A 141 13.70 8.55 -12.42
N LEU A 142 12.38 8.61 -12.19
CA LEU A 142 11.54 9.68 -12.73
C LEU A 142 11.86 11.05 -12.10
N LEU A 143 12.14 11.07 -10.80
CA LEU A 143 12.52 12.29 -10.10
C LEU A 143 13.86 12.86 -10.59
N GLU A 144 14.81 11.98 -10.94
CA GLU A 144 16.10 12.36 -11.51
C GLU A 144 15.99 12.83 -12.96
N LYS A 145 15.11 12.23 -13.77
CA LYS A 145 14.83 12.67 -15.15
C LYS A 145 14.06 13.99 -15.25
N GLY A 146 13.29 14.32 -14.21
CA GLY A 146 12.49 15.55 -14.12
C GLY A 146 13.22 16.74 -13.47
N LYS A 147 14.51 16.61 -13.15
CA LYS A 147 15.41 17.72 -12.77
C LYS A 147 16.05 18.32 -14.02
#